data_AF-A0A9E0QYL7-F1
#
_entry.id   AF-A0A9E0QYL7-F1
#
_cell.length_a   1.000
_cell.length_b   1.000
_cell.length_c   1.000
_cell.angle_alpha   90.00
_cell.angle_beta   90.00
_cell.angle_gamma   90.00
#
_symmetry.space_group_name_H-M   'P 1'
#
loop_
_entity.id
_entity.type
_entity.pdbx_description
1 polymer ?
#
loop_
_entity_poly.entity_id
_entity_poly.type
_entity_poly.pdbx_seq_one_letter_code
_entity_poly.pdbx_strand_id
1 'polypeptide(L)'
;MKGIKQVIVIASLAFTTASMADTADQSQMYNKQYISGFLAGAQLTDSEIIRRMEAESEVEPRSDFFKRAFKTRLGKSAESVPATFYAGFCIPESESTESVVAHIEEQIGQQKHTNSTNMPLVIYKAIQARYPC
;
A
#
# COMPACT_ATOMS: atom_id res chain seq x y z
N MET A 1 -5.21 0.93 -73.67
CA MET A 1 -5.87 0.75 -72.36
C MET A 1 -4.98 -0.11 -71.47
N LYS A 2 -4.48 0.45 -70.38
CA LYS A 2 -3.50 -0.13 -69.45
C LYS A 2 -4.25 -1.02 -68.45
N GLY A 3 -3.98 -2.33 -68.45
CA GLY A 3 -4.46 -3.25 -67.42
C GLY A 3 -3.34 -3.56 -66.44
N ILE A 4 -3.35 -2.93 -65.27
CA ILE A 4 -2.37 -3.17 -64.20
C ILE A 4 -2.76 -4.47 -63.48
N LYS A 5 -1.87 -5.47 -63.53
CA LYS A 5 -1.99 -6.72 -62.79
C LYS A 5 -1.83 -6.42 -61.29
N GLN A 6 -2.85 -6.72 -60.49
CA GLN A 6 -2.73 -6.71 -59.03
C GLN A 6 -1.97 -7.96 -58.60
N VAL A 7 -0.80 -7.77 -57.99
CA VAL A 7 -0.06 -8.80 -57.25
C VAL A 7 -0.34 -8.55 -55.78
N ILE A 8 -1.12 -9.42 -55.16
CA ILE A 8 -1.40 -9.38 -53.72
C ILE A 8 -0.23 -10.05 -53.01
N VAL A 9 0.56 -9.27 -52.27
CA VAL A 9 1.60 -9.77 -51.38
C VAL A 9 0.97 -9.97 -50.00
N ILE A 10 0.77 -11.23 -49.61
CA ILE A 10 0.32 -11.58 -48.26
C ILE A 10 1.56 -11.57 -47.36
N ALA A 11 1.75 -10.49 -46.61
CA ALA A 11 2.76 -10.40 -45.57
C ALA A 11 2.26 -11.16 -44.32
N SER A 12 2.75 -12.38 -44.15
CA SER A 12 2.53 -13.16 -42.92
C SER A 12 3.28 -12.50 -41.75
N LEU A 13 2.56 -11.76 -40.92
CA LEU A 13 3.06 -11.27 -39.63
C LEU A 13 3.22 -12.46 -38.67
N ALA A 14 4.44 -12.97 -38.56
CA ALA A 14 4.82 -13.88 -37.49
C ALA A 14 4.84 -13.09 -36.17
N PHE A 15 3.74 -13.13 -35.41
CA PHE A 15 3.73 -12.72 -34.02
C PHE A 15 4.50 -13.77 -33.20
N THR A 16 5.81 -13.57 -33.06
CA THR A 16 6.57 -14.25 -32.00
C THR A 16 6.16 -13.65 -30.66
N THR A 17 5.29 -14.35 -29.93
CA THR A 17 5.08 -14.07 -28.51
C THR A 17 6.36 -14.44 -27.76
N ALA A 18 7.22 -13.45 -27.51
CA ALA A 18 8.30 -13.61 -26.55
C ALA A 18 7.66 -13.82 -25.17
N SER A 19 7.65 -15.07 -24.71
CA SER A 19 7.28 -15.39 -23.33
C SER A 19 8.38 -14.84 -22.43
N MET A 20 8.14 -13.68 -21.81
CA MET A 20 8.96 -13.18 -20.72
C MET A 20 8.68 -14.08 -19.51
N ALA A 21 9.38 -15.21 -19.44
CA ALA A 21 9.46 -16.01 -18.22
C ALA A 21 10.30 -15.22 -17.23
N ASP A 22 9.62 -14.44 -16.40
CA ASP A 22 10.21 -13.74 -15.26
C ASP A 22 10.77 -14.81 -14.31
N THR A 23 12.09 -14.99 -14.32
CA THR A 23 12.77 -15.74 -13.27
C THR A 23 12.70 -14.87 -12.03
N ALA A 24 11.60 -14.98 -11.30
CA ALA A 24 11.46 -14.42 -9.97
C ALA A 24 12.51 -15.08 -9.07
N ASP A 25 13.68 -14.44 -9.04
CA ASP A 25 14.69 -14.63 -8.02
C ASP A 25 13.99 -14.52 -6.67
N GLN A 26 14.13 -15.54 -5.82
CA GLN A 26 13.46 -15.58 -4.51
C GLN A 26 13.94 -14.45 -3.58
N SER A 27 14.96 -13.68 -3.99
CA SER A 27 15.36 -12.42 -3.37
C SER A 27 14.34 -11.26 -3.58
N GLN A 28 13.38 -11.38 -4.51
CA GLN A 28 12.29 -10.42 -4.75
C GLN A 28 11.05 -10.63 -3.85
N MET A 29 11.20 -11.32 -2.70
CA MET A 29 10.10 -11.61 -1.78
C MET A 29 9.43 -10.34 -1.19
N TYR A 30 10.04 -9.16 -1.35
CA TYR A 30 9.50 -7.86 -0.95
C TYR A 30 9.35 -6.94 -2.15
N ASN A 31 8.35 -7.21 -2.99
CA ASN A 31 8.07 -6.39 -4.16
C ASN A 31 7.49 -5.02 -3.72
N LYS A 32 8.06 -3.92 -4.25
CA LYS A 32 7.64 -2.51 -4.00
C LYS A 32 6.14 -2.30 -4.11
N GLN A 33 5.50 -2.95 -5.09
CA GLN A 33 4.08 -2.85 -5.33
C GLN A 33 3.27 -3.45 -4.18
N TYR A 34 3.76 -4.51 -3.53
CA TYR A 34 3.10 -5.07 -2.36
C TYR A 34 3.20 -4.13 -1.15
N ILE A 35 4.39 -3.55 -0.89
CA ILE A 35 4.57 -2.56 0.19
C ILE A 35 3.65 -1.37 -0.05
N SER A 36 3.62 -0.86 -1.29
CA SER A 36 2.75 0.26 -1.69
C SER A 36 1.27 -0.07 -1.48
N GLY A 37 0.82 -1.27 -1.87
CA GLY A 37 -0.55 -1.73 -1.64
C GLY A 37 -0.89 -1.89 -0.16
N PHE A 38 0.05 -2.37 0.66
CA PHE A 38 -0.12 -2.46 2.11
C PHE A 38 -0.32 -1.07 2.73
N LEU A 39 0.51 -0.10 2.35
CA LEU A 39 0.40 1.29 2.80
C LEU A 39 -0.91 1.95 2.37
N ALA A 40 -1.28 1.78 1.09
CA ALA A 40 -2.53 2.32 0.56
C ALA A 40 -3.75 1.73 1.29
N GLY A 41 -3.71 0.44 1.61
CA GLY A 41 -4.76 -0.22 2.39
C GLY A 41 -4.92 0.39 3.78
N ALA A 42 -3.82 0.53 4.52
CA ALA A 42 -3.82 1.16 5.84
C ALA A 42 -4.31 2.62 5.76
N GLN A 43 -3.83 3.37 4.78
CA GLN A 43 -4.20 4.77 4.60
C GLN A 43 -5.69 4.95 4.33
N LEU A 44 -6.24 4.12 3.43
CA LEU A 44 -7.65 4.17 3.06
C LEU A 44 -8.55 3.81 4.24
N THR A 45 -8.26 2.73 4.97
CA THR A 45 -9.11 2.29 6.09
C THR A 45 -9.11 3.29 7.22
N ASP A 46 -7.95 3.82 7.58
CA ASP A 46 -7.82 4.78 8.68
C ASP A 46 -8.46 6.12 8.33
N SER A 47 -8.25 6.61 7.09
CA SER A 47 -8.91 7.84 6.62
C SER A 47 -10.44 7.72 6.69
N GLU A 48 -11.01 6.56 6.34
CA GLU A 48 -12.46 6.35 6.42
C GLU A 48 -12.95 6.24 7.87
N ILE A 49 -12.16 5.64 8.78
CA ILE A 49 -12.46 5.61 10.22
C ILE A 49 -12.51 7.04 10.76
N ILE A 50 -11.47 7.85 10.49
CA ILE A 50 -11.36 9.25 10.90
C ILE A 50 -12.55 10.05 10.35
N ARG A 51 -12.79 9.98 9.04
CA ARG A 51 -13.88 10.70 8.36
C ARG A 51 -15.24 10.38 8.97
N ARG A 52 -15.53 9.10 9.28
CA ARG A 52 -16.80 8.71 9.93
C ARG A 52 -16.91 9.23 11.34
N MET A 53 -15.80 9.30 12.07
CA MET A 53 -15.80 9.88 13.41
C MET A 53 -16.09 11.39 13.39
N GLU A 54 -15.52 12.09 12.41
CA GLU A 54 -15.71 13.53 12.24
C GLU A 54 -17.13 13.85 11.76
N ALA A 55 -17.60 13.21 10.67
CA ALA A 55 -18.91 13.47 10.09
C ALA A 55 -20.08 13.13 11.02
N GLU A 56 -19.97 12.06 11.81
CA GLU A 56 -20.99 11.71 12.83
C GLU A 56 -20.92 12.62 14.06
N SER A 57 -19.86 13.42 14.22
CA SER A 57 -19.86 14.48 15.24
C SER A 57 -20.70 15.69 14.82
N GLU A 58 -20.99 15.85 13.52
CA GLU A 58 -21.70 17.00 12.96
C GLU A 58 -23.18 16.76 12.64
N VAL A 59 -23.57 15.52 12.28
CA VAL A 59 -24.94 15.23 11.76
C VAL A 59 -25.83 14.48 12.76
N GLU A 60 -25.32 13.46 13.43
CA GLU A 60 -26.04 12.61 14.40
C GLU A 60 -25.04 12.19 15.50
N PRO A 61 -24.96 12.93 16.62
CA PRO A 61 -23.91 12.70 17.60
C PRO A 61 -24.01 11.28 18.16
N ARG A 62 -22.93 10.50 18.00
CA ARG A 62 -22.83 9.17 18.62
C ARG A 62 -23.22 9.23 20.10
N SER A 63 -23.84 8.14 20.58
CA SER A 63 -24.21 8.00 21.99
C SER A 63 -23.01 8.24 22.90
N ASP A 64 -23.25 8.79 24.09
CA ASP A 64 -22.20 9.04 25.08
C ASP A 64 -21.44 7.76 25.46
N PHE A 65 -22.11 6.61 25.39
CA PHE A 65 -21.48 5.31 25.55
C PHE A 65 -20.40 5.07 24.51
N PHE A 66 -20.70 5.30 23.23
CA PHE A 66 -19.72 5.12 22.15
C PHE A 66 -18.55 6.11 22.31
N LYS A 67 -18.84 7.39 22.55
CA LYS A 67 -17.81 8.42 22.76
C LYS A 67 -16.86 8.05 23.89
N ARG A 68 -17.39 7.59 25.03
CA ARG A 68 -16.58 7.11 26.15
C ARG A 68 -15.80 5.86 25.81
N ALA A 69 -16.44 4.84 25.22
CA ALA A 69 -15.80 3.58 24.89
C ALA A 69 -14.65 3.79 23.89
N PHE A 70 -14.83 4.67 22.91
CA PHE A 70 -13.79 5.03 21.97
C PHE A 70 -12.64 5.76 22.67
N LYS A 71 -12.94 6.80 23.46
CA LYS A 71 -11.94 7.55 24.23
C LYS A 71 -11.10 6.67 25.16
N THR A 72 -11.71 5.67 25.81
CA THR A 72 -10.99 4.78 26.73
C THR A 72 -10.20 3.69 26.02
N ARG A 73 -10.63 3.24 24.84
CA ARG A 73 -9.99 2.12 24.10
C ARG A 73 -8.94 2.58 23.09
N LEU A 74 -9.15 3.72 22.44
CA LEU A 74 -8.32 4.22 21.35
C LEU A 74 -7.58 5.52 21.71
N GLY A 75 -7.74 6.01 22.95
CA GLY A 75 -7.06 7.20 23.44
C GLY A 75 -7.77 8.49 23.05
N LYS A 76 -7.06 9.63 23.15
CA LYS A 76 -7.58 10.91 22.66
C LYS A 76 -7.88 10.75 21.16
N SER A 77 -9.11 11.04 20.76
CA SER A 77 -9.41 11.36 19.36
C SER A 77 -8.56 12.60 19.05
N ALA A 78 -7.35 12.42 18.56
CA ALA A 78 -6.51 13.56 18.26
C ALA A 78 -7.15 14.21 17.04
N GLU A 79 -7.38 15.51 17.16
CA GLU A 79 -7.95 16.41 16.16
C GLU A 79 -7.08 16.50 14.88
N SER A 80 -6.09 15.62 14.71
CA SER A 80 -5.17 15.48 13.57
C SER A 80 -4.28 14.23 13.70
N VAL A 81 -4.84 13.04 13.97
CA VAL A 81 -4.03 11.82 13.82
C VAL A 81 -3.73 11.56 12.34
N PRO A 82 -2.50 11.16 11.96
CA PRO A 82 -2.19 10.81 10.58
C PRO A 82 -3.10 9.68 10.08
N ALA A 83 -3.29 9.61 8.76
CA ALA A 83 -4.10 8.61 8.08
C ALA A 83 -3.58 7.16 8.19
N THR A 84 -2.68 6.84 9.13
CA THR A 84 -2.21 5.47 9.41
C THR A 84 -2.17 5.15 10.91
N PHE A 85 -2.67 6.06 11.76
CA PHE A 85 -2.57 5.96 13.22
C PHE A 85 -3.23 4.70 13.79
N TYR A 86 -4.42 4.33 13.31
CA TYR A 86 -5.12 3.13 13.77
C TYR A 86 -4.49 1.84 13.25
N ALA A 87 -3.71 1.91 12.17
CA ALA A 87 -2.84 0.83 11.74
C ALA A 87 -1.62 0.63 12.67
N GLY A 88 -1.36 1.53 13.63
CA GLY A 88 -0.31 1.37 14.65
C GLY A 88 1.08 1.85 14.21
N PHE A 89 1.14 2.77 13.25
CA PHE A 89 2.33 3.48 12.79
C PHE A 89 1.96 4.85 12.21
N CYS A 90 2.87 5.82 12.21
CA CYS A 90 2.57 7.21 11.88
C CYS A 90 3.47 7.72 10.74
N ILE A 91 2.94 7.72 9.51
CA ILE A 91 3.67 8.24 8.35
C ILE A 91 3.44 9.75 8.23
N PRO A 92 4.50 10.58 8.18
CA PRO A 92 4.36 12.02 7.99
C PRO A 92 3.80 12.36 6.60
N GLU A 93 2.88 13.33 6.53
CA GLU A 93 2.32 13.80 5.24
C GLU A 93 3.38 14.42 4.31
N SER A 94 4.53 14.85 4.86
CA SER A 94 5.63 15.38 4.07
C SER A 94 6.42 14.32 3.31
N GLU A 95 6.23 13.02 3.60
CA GLU A 95 6.92 11.95 2.89
C GLU A 95 6.11 11.43 1.69
N SER A 96 6.76 11.34 0.52
CA SER A 96 6.21 10.66 -0.64
C SER A 96 6.10 9.15 -0.41
N THR A 97 5.09 8.51 -1.01
CA THR A 97 4.92 7.05 -0.94
C THR A 97 6.16 6.30 -1.42
N GLU A 98 6.84 6.78 -2.47
CA GLU A 98 8.06 6.17 -3.00
C GLU A 98 9.20 6.20 -1.98
N SER A 99 9.36 7.33 -1.26
CA SER A 99 10.34 7.47 -0.19
C SER A 99 10.04 6.52 0.97
N VAL A 100 8.78 6.45 1.39
CA VAL A 100 8.35 5.55 2.46
C VAL A 100 8.61 4.09 2.09
N VAL A 101 8.28 3.69 0.87
CA VAL A 101 8.55 2.33 0.36
C VAL A 101 10.05 2.04 0.39
N ALA A 102 10.90 2.97 -0.08
CA ALA A 102 12.34 2.80 -0.05
C ALA A 102 12.90 2.66 1.38
N HIS A 103 12.42 3.47 2.33
CA HIS A 103 12.81 3.36 3.74
C HIS A 103 12.39 2.02 4.36
N ILE A 104 11.22 1.49 3.98
CA ILE A 104 10.76 0.18 4.44
C ILE A 104 11.61 -0.93 3.85
N GLU A 105 11.94 -0.89 2.56
CA GLU A 105 12.86 -1.85 1.93
C GLU A 105 14.23 -1.86 2.63
N GLU A 106 14.78 -0.68 2.92
CA GLU A 106 16.03 -0.54 3.67
C GLU A 106 15.90 -1.17 5.07
N GLN A 107 14.83 -0.86 5.79
CA GLN A 107 14.57 -1.38 7.13
C GLN A 107 14.44 -2.91 7.13
N ILE A 108 13.78 -3.48 6.10
CA ILE A 108 13.66 -4.93 5.92
C ILE A 108 15.04 -5.56 5.68
N GLY A 109 15.87 -4.96 4.83
CA GLY A 109 17.22 -5.45 4.54
C GLY A 109 18.19 -5.40 5.73
N GLN A 110 17.96 -4.48 6.69
CA GLN A 110 18.73 -4.39 7.93
C GLN A 110 18.33 -5.46 8.97
N GLN A 111 17.12 -6.01 8.87
CA GLN A 111 16.69 -7.08 9.78
C GLN A 111 17.40 -8.37 9.38
N LYS A 112 18.12 -8.99 10.33
CA LYS A 112 18.65 -10.35 10.16
C LYS A 112 17.46 -11.28 9.94
N HIS A 113 17.17 -11.61 8.68
CA HIS A 113 16.04 -12.44 8.31
C HIS A 113 16.14 -13.78 9.05
N THR A 114 15.33 -13.98 10.08
CA THR A 114 14.83 -15.31 10.37
C THR A 114 13.91 -15.63 9.20
N ASN A 115 14.02 -16.83 8.60
CA ASN A 115 13.24 -17.25 7.44
C ASN A 115 11.73 -17.14 7.72
N SER A 116 11.20 -15.94 7.52
CA SER A 116 9.85 -15.56 7.92
C SER A 116 8.94 -15.79 6.74
N THR A 117 8.11 -16.82 6.85
CA THR A 117 7.08 -17.13 5.85
C THR A 117 5.93 -16.13 5.83
N ASN A 118 5.86 -15.19 6.79
CA ASN A 118 4.79 -14.20 6.90
C ASN A 118 5.27 -12.82 6.45
N MET A 119 5.26 -12.60 5.14
CA MET A 119 5.65 -11.36 4.49
C MET A 119 4.87 -10.11 4.97
N PRO A 120 3.52 -10.13 5.12
CA PRO A 120 2.80 -8.99 5.69
C PRO A 120 3.29 -8.59 7.08
N LEU A 121 3.61 -9.58 7.94
CA LEU A 121 4.10 -9.30 9.29
C LEU A 121 5.49 -8.67 9.27
N VAL A 122 6.37 -9.10 8.36
CA VAL A 122 7.71 -8.49 8.19
C VAL A 122 7.58 -7.03 7.78
N ILE A 123 6.75 -6.73 6.77
CA ILE A 123 6.49 -5.35 6.34
C ILE A 123 5.93 -4.54 7.50
N TYR A 124 4.91 -5.05 8.17
CA TYR A 124 4.31 -4.36 9.31
C TYR A 124 5.34 -4.01 10.39
N LYS A 125 6.20 -4.97 10.76
CA LYS A 125 7.25 -4.73 11.76
C LYS A 125 8.33 -3.78 11.30
N ALA A 126 8.70 -3.81 10.02
CA ALA A 126 9.61 -2.83 9.44
C ALA A 126 9.02 -1.42 9.49
N ILE A 127 7.75 -1.25 9.11
CA ILE A 127 7.04 0.03 9.19
C ILE A 127 7.00 0.54 10.63
N GLN A 128 6.59 -0.28 11.59
CA GLN A 128 6.53 0.12 13.01
C GLN A 128 7.90 0.54 13.56
N ALA A 129 8.97 -0.12 13.14
CA ALA A 129 10.32 0.22 13.57
C ALA A 129 10.80 1.55 12.98
N ARG A 130 10.37 1.89 11.76
CA ARG A 130 10.79 3.12 11.05
C ARG A 130 9.89 4.32 11.37
N TYR A 131 8.59 4.09 11.54
CA TYR A 131 7.55 5.12 11.68
C TYR A 131 6.67 4.88 12.92
N PRO A 132 7.23 4.89 14.15
CA PRO A 132 6.43 4.78 15.34
C PRO A 132 5.47 5.99 15.47
N CYS A 133 4.26 5.71 15.93
CA CYS A 133 3.48 6.69 16.67
C CYS A 133 4.03 6.76 18.12
#